data_AF-A0A2N5J7J7-F1
#
_entry.id   AF-A0A2N5J7J7-F1
#
_cell.length_a   1.000
_cell.length_b   1.000
_cell.length_c   1.000
_cell.angle_alpha   90.00
_cell.angle_beta   90.00
_cell.angle_gamma   90.00
#
_symmetry.space_group_name_H-M   'P 1'
#
loop_
_entity.id
_entity.type
_entity.pdbx_description
1 polymer ?
#
loop_
_entity_poly.entity_id
_entity_poly.type
_entity_poly.pdbx_seq_one_letter_code
_entity_poly.pdbx_strand_id
1 'polypeptide(L)'
;TLTFESARLLDMDATVSDGWRPGREQAEQTTGWWLKVTKIGYLGHDAHGRFQPDRPAKGAVLNMQETVDQTGRTPVAGATTNTITLNNKGEGTFPYHRIKAGQTRWYKVWESKAPAPLQVPQGGAYWIVKAVNTTGSQGATLTITGSSAETRWLLKGAAAGDKVDTVSPGSGLTSRPVVWRQTLGDTIMQGVTPPVTGNGFDLGRAALVGGGVILLIALLGITVVRLRRRGIHTA
;
A
#
# COMPACT_ATOMS: atom_id res chain seq x y z
N THR A 1 -2.35 2.09 -0.33
CA THR A 1 -2.89 2.86 0.81
C THR A 1 -3.35 2.01 2.00
N LEU A 2 -2.39 1.32 2.64
CA LEU A 2 -2.44 0.65 3.95
C LEU A 2 -3.33 1.42 4.92
N THR A 3 -4.46 0.86 5.32
CA THR A 3 -5.32 1.42 6.37
C THR A 3 -4.85 0.89 7.72
N PHE A 4 -5.03 1.54 8.85
CA PHE A 4 -4.71 0.99 10.18
C PHE A 4 -5.91 1.31 11.04
N GLU A 5 -6.39 0.33 11.77
CA GLU A 5 -7.39 0.58 12.80
C GLU A 5 -6.73 0.23 14.13
N SER A 6 -6.64 1.22 15.00
CA SER A 6 -6.51 0.96 16.43
C SER A 6 -7.92 0.88 17.00
N ALA A 7 -8.36 -0.34 17.32
CA ALA A 7 -9.53 -0.48 18.18
C ALA A 7 -9.09 -0.28 19.62
N ARG A 8 -9.76 0.67 20.29
CA ARG A 8 -9.76 0.77 21.75
C ARG A 8 -10.54 -0.43 22.29
N LEU A 9 -9.84 -1.44 22.79
CA LEU A 9 -10.41 -2.36 23.78
C LEU A 9 -10.19 -1.72 25.14
N LEU A 10 -11.23 -1.09 25.68
CA LEU A 10 -11.38 -1.05 27.13
C LEU A 10 -11.65 -2.50 27.54
N ASP A 11 -10.60 -3.25 27.85
CA ASP A 11 -10.76 -4.51 28.56
C ASP A 11 -10.56 -4.20 30.04
N MET A 12 -11.53 -3.47 30.60
CA MET A 12 -11.71 -3.43 32.05
C MET A 12 -12.48 -4.70 32.39
N ASP A 13 -11.79 -5.70 32.93
CA ASP A 13 -12.48 -6.83 33.54
C ASP A 13 -13.41 -6.32 34.64
N ALA A 14 -14.57 -6.96 34.82
CA ALA A 14 -15.71 -6.51 35.62
C ALA A 14 -15.45 -6.39 37.13
N THR A 15 -14.19 -6.50 37.57
CA THR A 15 -13.74 -6.41 38.96
C THR A 15 -13.16 -5.06 39.35
N VAL A 16 -13.02 -4.09 38.42
CA VAL A 16 -12.41 -2.79 38.74
C VAL A 16 -13.48 -1.79 39.20
N SER A 17 -13.66 -1.67 40.52
CA SER A 17 -14.52 -0.67 41.16
C SER A 17 -13.79 0.66 41.42
N ASP A 18 -14.51 1.76 41.22
CA ASP A 18 -14.20 3.20 41.06
C ASP A 18 -13.40 3.97 42.14
N GLY A 19 -12.40 3.37 42.78
CA GLY A 19 -11.47 4.07 43.70
C GLY A 19 -10.31 4.81 43.00
N TRP A 20 -10.61 5.89 42.27
CA TRP A 20 -9.72 6.71 41.42
C TRP A 20 -8.21 6.67 41.78
N ARG A 21 -7.42 5.83 41.08
CA ARG A 21 -5.94 5.84 41.12
C ARG A 21 -5.37 6.00 39.70
N PRO A 22 -5.41 7.22 39.12
CA PRO A 22 -5.09 7.47 37.72
C PRO A 22 -3.71 6.94 37.29
N GLY A 23 -2.69 7.07 38.15
CA GLY A 23 -1.33 6.63 37.82
C GLY A 23 -1.15 5.13 37.73
N ARG A 24 -1.89 4.34 38.53
CA ARG A 24 -1.79 2.87 38.52
C ARG A 24 -2.59 2.28 37.37
N GLU A 25 -3.80 2.76 37.16
CA GLU A 25 -4.68 2.32 36.07
C GLU A 25 -4.09 2.66 34.69
N GLN A 26 -3.41 3.81 34.55
CA GLN A 26 -2.70 4.18 33.33
C GLN A 26 -1.44 3.34 33.07
N ALA A 27 -0.76 2.85 34.11
CA ALA A 27 0.40 1.98 33.99
C ALA A 27 0.03 0.52 33.65
N GLU A 28 -1.19 0.11 33.98
CA GLU A 28 -1.72 -1.22 33.69
C GLU A 28 -2.52 -1.25 32.37
N GLN A 29 -2.76 -0.08 31.76
CA GLN A 29 -3.51 0.05 30.52
C GLN A 29 -2.85 -0.74 29.38
N THR A 30 -3.63 -1.64 28.78
CA THR A 30 -3.26 -2.33 27.55
C THR A 30 -4.00 -1.70 26.39
N THR A 31 -3.27 -1.38 25.34
CA THR A 31 -3.83 -0.88 24.09
C THR A 31 -3.67 -1.95 23.02
N GLY A 32 -4.59 -2.02 22.07
CA GLY A 32 -4.34 -2.81 20.88
C GLY A 32 -4.56 -2.08 19.58
N TRP A 33 -4.13 -2.75 18.52
CA TRP A 33 -3.97 -2.17 17.21
C TRP A 33 -3.94 -3.25 16.13
N TRP A 34 -4.28 -2.85 14.90
CA TRP A 34 -4.13 -3.62 13.67
C TRP A 34 -3.27 -2.86 12.67
N LEU A 35 -2.37 -3.58 11.98
CA LEU A 35 -1.76 -3.12 10.74
C LEU A 35 -2.65 -3.59 9.58
N LYS A 36 -3.38 -2.66 8.94
CA LYS A 36 -3.91 -2.94 7.60
C LYS A 36 -2.97 -2.38 6.57
N VAL A 37 -3.13 -2.88 5.37
CA VAL A 37 -2.19 -2.79 4.27
C VAL A 37 -2.99 -2.61 2.99
N THR A 38 -2.58 -1.70 2.12
CA THR A 38 -2.89 -1.66 0.71
C THR A 38 -1.59 -1.39 -0.04
N LYS A 39 -1.28 -2.31 -0.93
CA LYS A 39 -0.06 -2.39 -1.72
C LYS A 39 -0.41 -2.07 -3.17
N ILE A 40 0.34 -1.17 -3.79
CA ILE A 40 0.10 -0.74 -5.18
C ILE A 40 1.41 -0.70 -5.96
N GLY A 41 1.32 -0.71 -7.29
CA GLY A 41 2.49 -0.61 -8.15
C GLY A 41 3.24 0.72 -7.99
N TYR A 42 4.53 0.67 -8.27
CA TYR A 42 5.46 1.77 -8.30
C TYR A 42 6.29 1.66 -9.57
N LEU A 43 6.19 2.67 -10.43
CA LEU A 43 6.92 2.75 -11.68
C LEU A 43 8.21 3.53 -11.44
N GLY A 44 9.36 2.85 -11.52
CA GLY A 44 10.68 3.43 -11.26
C GLY A 44 11.51 2.53 -10.33
N HIS A 45 12.80 2.85 -10.20
CA HIS A 45 13.77 2.08 -9.40
C HIS A 45 14.48 2.94 -8.35
N ASP A 46 13.95 4.13 -8.10
CA ASP A 46 14.50 5.11 -7.16
C ASP A 46 13.37 5.96 -6.56
N ALA A 47 13.73 6.97 -5.77
CA ALA A 47 12.79 7.90 -5.17
C ALA A 47 12.01 8.76 -6.18
N HIS A 48 12.46 8.88 -7.44
CA HIS A 48 11.82 9.72 -8.44
C HIS A 48 10.70 9.01 -9.22
N GLY A 49 10.48 7.72 -8.94
CA GLY A 49 9.38 6.95 -9.51
C GLY A 49 7.99 7.41 -9.07
N ARG A 50 6.96 6.72 -9.57
CA ARG A 50 5.56 7.10 -9.37
C ARG A 50 4.69 5.92 -8.96
N PHE A 51 3.97 6.10 -7.86
CA PHE A 51 2.90 5.19 -7.43
C PHE A 51 1.78 5.11 -8.49
N GLN A 52 1.35 3.89 -8.77
CA GLN A 52 0.31 3.53 -9.74
C GLN A 52 -0.94 3.06 -8.98
N PRO A 53 -1.87 3.96 -8.60
CA PRO A 53 -3.03 3.63 -7.78
C PRO A 53 -4.01 2.67 -8.47
N ASP A 54 -3.98 2.61 -9.80
CA ASP A 54 -4.75 1.71 -10.66
C ASP A 54 -4.13 0.30 -10.78
N ARG A 55 -2.96 0.07 -10.18
CA ARG A 55 -2.27 -1.23 -10.15
C ARG A 55 -2.20 -1.79 -8.74
N PRO A 56 -3.30 -2.31 -8.18
CA PRO A 56 -3.26 -2.97 -6.88
C PRO A 56 -2.44 -4.26 -6.92
N ALA A 57 -1.71 -4.57 -5.85
CA ALA A 57 -1.00 -5.84 -5.70
C ALA A 57 -1.95 -6.98 -5.27
N LYS A 58 -2.90 -7.30 -6.15
CA LYS A 58 -3.92 -8.33 -5.91
C LYS A 58 -3.27 -9.71 -5.75
N GLY A 59 -3.52 -10.36 -4.61
CA GLY A 59 -2.98 -11.69 -4.34
C GLY A 59 -1.51 -11.69 -3.91
N ALA A 60 -0.92 -10.52 -3.64
CA ALA A 60 0.38 -10.44 -2.98
C ALA A 60 0.29 -11.06 -1.57
N VAL A 61 1.40 -11.62 -1.09
CA VAL A 61 1.48 -12.27 0.22
C VAL A 61 2.47 -11.50 1.09
N LEU A 62 1.95 -10.96 2.19
CA LEU A 62 2.76 -10.28 3.19
C LEU A 62 2.81 -11.09 4.47
N ASN A 63 3.95 -10.98 5.14
CA ASN A 63 4.24 -11.65 6.39
C ASN A 63 4.64 -10.60 7.41
N MET A 64 4.28 -10.83 8.67
CA MET A 64 4.67 -10.00 9.80
C MET A 64 5.10 -10.87 10.97
N GLN A 65 6.20 -10.50 11.61
CA GLN A 65 6.72 -11.19 12.79
C GLN A 65 7.29 -10.17 13.78
N GLU A 66 7.04 -10.38 15.08
CA GLU A 66 7.62 -9.56 16.14
C GLU A 66 9.13 -9.82 16.29
N THR A 67 9.90 -8.75 16.42
CA THR A 67 11.36 -8.79 16.53
C THR A 67 11.83 -8.08 17.79
N VAL A 68 13.00 -8.49 18.27
CA VAL A 68 13.59 -8.00 19.53
C VAL A 68 13.85 -6.49 19.46
N ASP A 69 14.19 -5.98 18.29
CA ASP A 69 14.54 -4.57 18.09
C ASP A 69 14.19 -4.07 16.68
N GLN A 70 14.55 -2.81 16.44
CA GLN A 70 14.36 -2.08 15.19
C GLN A 70 15.13 -2.65 13.98
N THR A 71 16.07 -3.58 14.19
CA THR A 71 16.81 -4.18 13.07
C THR A 71 15.95 -5.18 12.32
N GLY A 72 14.92 -5.76 12.96
CA GLY A 72 14.08 -6.78 12.35
C GLY A 72 14.77 -8.12 12.09
N ARG A 73 15.98 -8.34 12.62
CA ARG A 73 16.79 -9.53 12.31
C ARG A 73 16.50 -10.70 13.23
N THR A 74 16.27 -10.43 14.51
CA THR A 74 16.07 -11.45 15.53
C THR A 74 14.60 -11.47 15.94
N PRO A 75 13.86 -12.57 15.66
CA PRO A 75 12.51 -12.75 16.17
C PRO A 75 12.49 -12.79 17.69
N VAL A 76 11.41 -12.31 18.30
CA VAL A 76 11.17 -12.60 19.72
C VAL A 76 10.99 -14.11 19.90
N ALA A 77 11.48 -14.67 21.01
CA ALA A 77 11.32 -16.10 21.28
C ALA A 77 9.83 -16.49 21.28
N GLY A 78 9.48 -17.52 20.49
CA GLY A 78 8.09 -17.96 20.32
C GLY A 78 7.23 -17.06 19.43
N ALA A 79 7.80 -16.03 18.77
CA ALA A 79 7.05 -15.16 17.86
C ALA A 79 6.51 -15.95 16.67
N THR A 80 5.20 -15.89 16.48
CA THR A 80 4.52 -16.46 15.31
C THR A 80 4.64 -15.50 14.12
N THR A 81 4.83 -16.07 12.93
CA THR A 81 4.71 -15.32 11.67
C THR A 81 3.25 -15.27 11.25
N ASN A 82 2.69 -14.07 11.19
CA ASN A 82 1.36 -13.83 10.65
C ASN A 82 1.47 -13.61 9.14
N THR A 83 0.66 -14.30 8.35
CA THR A 83 0.65 -14.19 6.88
C THR A 83 -0.72 -13.74 6.39
N ILE A 84 -0.75 -12.79 5.45
CA ILE A 84 -1.96 -12.30 4.81
C ILE A 84 -1.81 -12.34 3.29
N THR A 85 -2.91 -12.61 2.60
CA THR A 85 -3.01 -12.47 1.14
C THR A 85 -3.87 -11.26 0.82
N LEU A 86 -3.39 -10.38 -0.05
CA LEU A 86 -4.08 -9.13 -0.38
C LEU A 86 -5.26 -9.37 -1.32
N ASN A 87 -6.35 -8.65 -1.09
CA ASN A 87 -7.59 -8.75 -1.84
C ASN A 87 -7.48 -8.10 -3.25
N ASN A 88 -8.61 -8.01 -3.97
CA ASN A 88 -8.66 -7.44 -5.32
C ASN A 88 -8.22 -5.97 -5.42
N LYS A 89 -8.29 -5.23 -4.32
CA LYS A 89 -7.84 -3.83 -4.22
C LYS A 89 -6.41 -3.72 -3.71
N GLY A 90 -5.70 -4.85 -3.58
CA GLY A 90 -4.37 -4.93 -3.02
C GLY A 90 -4.35 -4.69 -1.52
N GLU A 91 -5.46 -4.95 -0.81
CA GLU A 91 -5.63 -4.63 0.61
C GLU A 91 -5.70 -5.87 1.51
N GLY A 92 -5.21 -5.77 2.74
CA GLY A 92 -5.25 -6.85 3.74
C GLY A 92 -5.05 -6.30 5.16
N THR A 93 -5.41 -7.08 6.17
CA THR A 93 -5.27 -6.69 7.59
C THR A 93 -4.57 -7.81 8.35
N PHE A 94 -3.46 -7.49 9.00
CA PHE A 94 -2.80 -8.43 9.92
C PHE A 94 -3.63 -8.61 11.20
N PRO A 95 -3.43 -9.72 11.93
CA PRO A 95 -4.12 -9.98 13.20
C PRO A 95 -3.98 -8.86 14.23
N TYR A 96 -4.86 -8.88 15.22
CA TYR A 96 -4.85 -7.94 16.34
C TYR A 96 -3.60 -8.12 17.20
N HIS A 97 -3.02 -7.00 17.62
CA HIS A 97 -1.91 -6.96 18.56
C HIS A 97 -2.27 -6.16 19.80
N ARG A 98 -1.64 -6.53 20.93
CA ARG A 98 -1.77 -5.84 22.22
C ARG A 98 -0.39 -5.36 22.69
N ILE A 99 -0.36 -4.19 23.31
CA ILE A 99 0.85 -3.55 23.84
C ILE A 99 0.52 -2.87 25.18
N LYS A 100 1.30 -3.16 26.22
CA LYS A 100 1.10 -2.56 27.55
C LYS A 100 1.64 -1.13 27.59
N ALA A 101 1.14 -0.33 28.53
CA ALA A 101 1.69 0.99 28.80
C ALA A 101 3.21 0.95 29.04
N GLY A 102 3.91 1.95 28.52
CA GLY A 102 5.36 2.07 28.56
C GLY A 102 6.12 1.17 27.58
N GLN A 103 5.46 0.27 26.85
CA GLN A 103 6.15 -0.67 25.95
C GLN A 103 6.45 -0.06 24.58
N THR A 104 7.57 -0.50 24.02
CA THR A 104 7.89 -0.40 22.60
C THR A 104 8.04 -1.82 22.04
N ARG A 105 7.45 -2.07 20.88
CA ARG A 105 7.55 -3.35 20.16
C ARG A 105 7.91 -3.11 18.70
N TRP A 106 8.59 -4.06 18.08
CA TRP A 106 9.01 -3.97 16.68
C TRP A 106 8.51 -5.17 15.91
N TYR A 107 8.06 -4.93 14.68
CA TYR A 107 7.55 -5.97 13.80
C TYR A 107 8.21 -5.84 12.43
N LYS A 108 8.83 -6.91 11.96
CA LYS A 108 9.29 -7.05 10.59
C LYS A 108 8.11 -7.38 9.70
N VAL A 109 7.91 -6.61 8.64
CA VAL A 109 6.93 -6.86 7.58
C VAL A 109 7.66 -7.10 6.27
N TRP A 110 7.48 -8.25 5.64
CA TRP A 110 8.10 -8.56 4.36
C TRP A 110 7.12 -9.22 3.40
N GLU A 111 7.39 -9.05 2.12
CA GLU A 111 6.62 -9.65 1.04
C GLU A 111 7.30 -10.93 0.58
N SER A 112 6.55 -12.03 0.51
CA SER A 112 7.06 -13.31 0.00
C SER A 112 6.59 -13.62 -1.40
N LYS A 113 5.56 -12.91 -1.89
CA LYS A 113 5.00 -13.10 -3.23
C LYS A 113 4.37 -11.80 -3.70
N ALA A 114 4.72 -11.39 -4.92
CA ALA A 114 4.05 -10.34 -5.66
C ALA A 114 3.44 -10.93 -6.95
N PRO A 115 2.24 -10.50 -7.37
CA PRO A 115 1.66 -10.89 -8.66
C PRO A 115 2.39 -10.18 -9.81
N ALA A 116 2.66 -10.85 -10.92
CA ALA A 116 3.18 -10.17 -12.10
C ALA A 116 2.20 -9.07 -12.57
N PRO A 117 2.69 -7.88 -13.01
CA PRO A 117 4.09 -7.51 -13.27
C PRO A 117 4.81 -6.90 -12.06
N LEU A 118 4.22 -6.94 -10.86
CA LEU A 118 4.83 -6.43 -9.64
C LEU A 118 5.95 -7.37 -9.16
N GLN A 119 6.92 -6.80 -8.48
CA GLN A 119 8.07 -7.52 -7.95
C GLN A 119 8.17 -7.32 -6.44
N VAL A 120 8.51 -8.41 -5.76
CA VAL A 120 8.91 -8.38 -4.36
C VAL A 120 10.14 -7.47 -4.24
N PRO A 121 10.24 -6.63 -3.18
CA PRO A 121 11.43 -5.83 -2.92
C PRO A 121 12.72 -6.67 -2.97
N GLN A 122 13.77 -6.11 -3.56
CA GLN A 122 15.00 -6.81 -3.85
C GLN A 122 15.80 -7.12 -2.57
N GLY A 123 16.67 -8.12 -2.66
CA GLY A 123 17.63 -8.45 -1.58
C GLY A 123 16.98 -8.85 -0.26
N GLY A 124 15.72 -9.29 -0.27
CA GLY A 124 14.96 -9.62 0.94
C GLY A 124 14.65 -8.40 1.81
N ALA A 125 14.55 -7.21 1.20
CA ALA A 125 14.22 -5.98 1.90
C ALA A 125 12.82 -6.05 2.54
N TYR A 126 12.66 -5.33 3.66
CA TYR A 126 11.47 -5.36 4.49
C TYR A 126 11.17 -3.97 5.05
N TRP A 127 10.02 -3.89 5.73
CA TRP A 127 9.64 -2.74 6.54
C TRP A 127 9.64 -3.10 8.01
N ILE A 128 9.89 -2.11 8.86
CA ILE A 128 9.81 -2.23 10.31
C ILE A 128 8.66 -1.37 10.79
N VAL A 129 7.76 -1.98 11.55
CA VAL A 129 6.69 -1.30 12.27
C VAL A 129 7.11 -1.22 13.74
N LYS A 130 7.32 -0.02 14.24
CA LYS A 130 7.52 0.27 15.66
C LYS A 130 6.18 0.66 16.26
N ALA A 131 5.71 -0.10 17.26
CA ALA A 131 4.54 0.24 18.05
C ALA A 131 4.97 0.74 19.42
N VAL A 132 4.45 1.89 19.85
CA VAL A 132 4.74 2.50 21.15
C VAL A 132 3.42 2.81 21.86
N ASN A 133 3.27 2.36 23.11
CA ASN A 133 2.18 2.78 23.98
C ASN A 133 2.73 3.59 25.13
N THR A 134 2.64 4.91 25.04
CA THR A 134 3.09 5.80 26.11
C THR A 134 2.13 5.73 27.30
N THR A 135 2.64 5.65 28.52
CA THR A 135 1.80 5.64 29.73
C THR A 135 0.85 6.84 29.74
N GLY A 136 -0.43 6.59 30.03
CA GLY A 136 -1.48 7.62 30.02
C GLY A 136 -2.03 7.95 28.64
N SER A 137 -1.54 7.33 27.56
CA SER A 137 -2.15 7.44 26.22
C SER A 137 -3.33 6.47 26.08
N GLN A 138 -4.37 6.85 25.32
CA GLN A 138 -5.48 5.95 24.96
C GLN A 138 -5.20 5.14 23.67
N GLY A 139 -3.92 4.99 23.27
CA GLY A 139 -3.57 4.64 21.90
C GLY A 139 -2.12 4.19 21.70
N ALA A 140 -1.91 3.26 20.76
CA ALA A 140 -0.57 2.96 20.28
C ALA A 140 -0.21 3.91 19.14
N THR A 141 1.00 4.48 19.20
CA THR A 141 1.65 5.19 18.10
C THR A 141 2.43 4.19 17.28
N LEU A 142 2.20 4.16 15.97
CA LEU A 142 2.91 3.30 15.04
C LEU A 142 3.89 4.13 14.22
N THR A 143 5.07 3.61 13.94
CA THR A 143 6.03 4.21 13.01
C THR A 143 6.54 3.18 12.03
N ILE A 144 6.60 3.52 10.74
CA ILE A 144 7.04 2.58 9.70
C ILE A 144 8.28 3.08 8.99
N THR A 145 9.28 2.22 8.88
CA THR A 145 10.55 2.51 8.18
C THR A 145 10.93 1.38 7.23
N GLY A 146 11.67 1.71 6.17
CA GLY A 146 12.24 0.72 5.25
C GLY A 146 13.65 0.29 5.67
N SER A 147 13.92 -1.01 5.55
CA SER A 147 15.24 -1.61 5.83
C SER A 147 16.33 -1.25 4.83
N SER A 148 15.96 -0.83 3.62
CA SER A 148 16.88 -0.48 2.53
C SER A 148 16.49 0.86 1.89
N ALA A 149 17.33 1.36 0.97
CA ALA A 149 16.95 2.52 0.17
C ALA A 149 15.65 2.26 -0.61
N GLU A 150 15.52 1.08 -1.22
CA GLU A 150 14.32 0.65 -1.94
C GLU A 150 13.06 0.71 -1.10
N THR A 151 13.04 0.02 0.04
CA THR A 151 11.83 -0.04 0.87
C THR A 151 11.49 1.31 1.51
N ARG A 152 12.45 2.23 1.63
CA ARG A 152 12.18 3.61 2.08
C ARG A 152 11.40 4.41 1.05
N TRP A 153 11.80 4.44 -0.22
CA TRP A 153 11.01 5.18 -1.23
C TRP A 153 9.76 4.42 -1.68
N LEU A 154 9.67 3.11 -1.45
CA LEU A 154 8.40 2.38 -1.57
C LEU A 154 7.39 2.71 -0.46
N LEU A 155 7.73 3.57 0.51
CA LEU A 155 6.75 4.23 1.38
C LEU A 155 6.15 5.43 0.64
N LYS A 156 4.84 5.42 0.34
CA LYS A 156 4.20 6.59 -0.29
C LYS A 156 4.28 7.80 0.62
N GLY A 157 4.60 8.93 0.02
CA GLY A 157 5.02 10.15 0.70
C GLY A 157 6.55 10.27 0.79
N ALA A 158 7.29 9.17 1.00
CA ALA A 158 8.75 9.21 1.14
C ALA A 158 9.50 9.38 -0.19
N ALA A 159 8.97 8.83 -1.28
CA ALA A 159 9.53 9.02 -2.64
C ALA A 159 9.49 10.50 -3.09
N ALA A 160 8.41 11.23 -2.78
CA ALA A 160 8.19 12.58 -3.28
C ALA A 160 8.82 13.70 -2.42
N GLY A 161 9.50 13.36 -1.32
CA GLY A 161 10.00 14.36 -0.36
C GLY A 161 8.90 15.07 0.46
N ASP A 162 7.64 14.64 0.32
CA ASP A 162 6.51 15.16 1.09
C ASP A 162 6.64 14.79 2.57
N LYS A 163 6.03 15.58 3.48
CA LYS A 163 5.85 15.16 4.88
C LYS A 163 5.12 13.82 4.89
N VAL A 164 5.88 12.77 5.16
CA VAL A 164 5.34 11.43 5.32
C VAL A 164 4.78 11.37 6.73
N ASP A 165 3.47 11.21 6.85
CA ASP A 165 2.91 10.65 8.07
C ASP A 165 3.32 9.18 8.08
N THR A 166 4.60 8.86 8.35
CA THR A 166 5.08 7.50 8.70
C THR A 166 4.80 7.18 10.15
N VAL A 167 4.35 8.19 10.92
CA VAL A 167 3.98 8.10 12.32
C VAL A 167 2.46 8.25 12.41
N SER A 168 1.78 7.27 13.00
CA SER A 168 0.37 7.41 13.32
C SER A 168 0.21 8.32 14.55
N PRO A 169 -0.75 9.26 14.56
CA PRO A 169 -1.08 9.95 15.80
C PRO A 169 -1.62 8.92 16.79
N GLY A 170 -0.98 8.78 17.96
CA GLY A 170 -1.55 8.00 19.06
C GLY A 170 -2.90 8.61 19.48
N SER A 171 -3.91 7.78 19.75
CA SER A 171 -5.17 8.26 20.33
C SER A 171 -4.94 8.70 21.77
N GLY A 172 -4.70 9.99 22.01
CA GLY A 172 -4.64 10.60 23.35
C GLY A 172 -6.00 11.09 23.85
N LEU A 173 -6.05 11.66 25.06
CA LEU A 173 -7.27 12.18 25.72
C LEU A 173 -8.15 13.13 24.88
N THR A 174 -7.57 13.80 23.87
CA THR A 174 -8.26 14.71 22.95
C THR A 174 -8.41 14.15 21.53
N SER A 175 -7.80 13.01 21.24
CA SER A 175 -7.74 12.41 19.91
C SER A 175 -8.53 11.11 19.91
N ARG A 176 -9.66 11.10 19.20
CA ARG A 176 -10.41 9.86 18.91
C ARG A 176 -9.47 8.81 18.29
N PRO A 177 -9.74 7.50 18.44
CA PRO A 177 -9.03 6.48 17.65
C PRO A 177 -9.08 6.89 16.18
N VAL A 178 -7.92 7.26 15.64
CA VAL A 178 -7.80 7.75 14.26
C VAL A 178 -7.44 6.55 13.40
N VAL A 179 -8.25 6.32 12.37
CA VAL A 179 -7.90 5.42 11.27
C VAL A 179 -6.75 6.06 10.49
N TRP A 180 -5.51 5.63 10.76
CA TRP A 180 -4.31 6.16 10.12
C TRP A 180 -3.91 5.30 8.90
N ARG A 181 -3.23 5.85 7.88
CA ARG A 181 -3.07 5.18 6.58
C ARG A 181 -1.68 5.38 5.94
N GLN A 182 -0.96 4.30 5.58
CA GLN A 182 0.36 4.33 4.90
C GLN A 182 0.33 3.78 3.45
N THR A 183 1.17 4.26 2.53
CA THR A 183 1.51 3.62 1.22
C THR A 183 2.58 2.54 1.22
N LEU A 184 2.37 1.28 0.83
CA LEU A 184 3.50 0.45 0.35
C LEU A 184 3.43 0.26 -1.17
N GLY A 185 4.58 0.40 -1.82
CA GLY A 185 4.75 0.19 -3.26
C GLY A 185 5.35 -1.18 -3.58
N ASP A 186 5.08 -1.70 -4.78
CA ASP A 186 5.86 -2.74 -5.46
C ASP A 186 6.48 -2.19 -6.73
N THR A 187 7.74 -2.48 -6.96
CA THR A 187 8.36 -2.16 -8.25
C THR A 187 7.66 -2.91 -9.37
N ILE A 188 7.42 -2.23 -10.48
CA ILE A 188 6.86 -2.83 -11.70
C ILE A 188 8.02 -3.28 -12.59
N MET A 189 7.95 -4.50 -13.13
CA MET A 189 8.92 -5.03 -14.10
C MET A 189 9.21 -4.04 -15.24
N GLN A 190 10.48 -3.90 -15.60
CA GLN A 190 10.91 -3.07 -16.73
C GLN A 190 10.26 -3.55 -18.04
N GLY A 191 9.95 -2.60 -18.92
CA GLY A 191 9.29 -2.88 -20.21
C GLY A 191 7.77 -3.05 -20.13
N VAL A 192 7.18 -3.07 -18.92
CA VAL A 192 5.73 -3.09 -18.77
C VAL A 192 5.20 -1.66 -18.84
N THR A 193 4.60 -1.30 -19.97
CA THR A 193 3.93 -0.01 -20.13
C THR A 193 2.75 0.07 -19.15
N PRO A 194 2.63 1.14 -18.34
CA PRO A 194 1.41 1.40 -17.58
C PRO A 194 0.21 1.41 -18.53
N PRO A 195 -0.99 0.94 -18.13
CA PRO A 195 -2.17 1.16 -18.94
C PRO A 195 -2.40 2.67 -18.85
N VAL A 196 -2.41 3.36 -19.99
CA VAL A 196 -2.66 4.79 -20.00
C VAL A 196 -4.16 4.98 -19.74
N THR A 197 -4.58 4.96 -18.48
CA THR A 197 -5.93 5.36 -18.08
C THR A 197 -5.96 6.87 -17.88
N GLY A 198 -5.78 7.60 -18.99
CA GLY A 198 -6.01 9.02 -19.08
C GLY A 198 -7.06 9.26 -20.15
N ASN A 199 -8.22 9.80 -19.75
CA ASN A 199 -9.39 10.12 -20.58
C ASN A 199 -9.09 10.94 -21.87
N GLY A 200 -7.86 11.41 -22.09
CA GLY A 200 -7.44 12.09 -23.32
C GLY A 200 -6.80 11.21 -24.40
N PHE A 201 -6.24 10.04 -24.07
CA PHE A 201 -5.52 9.20 -25.05
C PHE A 201 -6.44 8.24 -25.82
N ASP A 202 -7.59 7.89 -25.27
CA ASP A 202 -8.57 7.03 -25.96
C ASP A 202 -9.28 7.75 -27.11
N LEU A 203 -9.46 9.07 -27.03
CA LEU A 203 -9.95 9.87 -28.17
C LEU A 203 -8.92 9.95 -29.30
N GLY A 204 -7.64 10.06 -28.99
CA GLY A 204 -6.57 10.11 -29.99
C GLY A 204 -6.41 8.80 -30.75
N ARG A 205 -6.48 7.65 -30.06
CA ARG A 205 -6.39 6.32 -30.71
C ARG A 205 -7.69 5.90 -31.39
N ALA A 206 -8.86 6.24 -30.84
CA ALA A 206 -10.14 6.05 -31.55
C ALA A 206 -10.22 6.93 -32.81
N ALA A 207 -9.68 8.16 -32.79
CA ALA A 207 -9.60 9.02 -33.97
C ALA A 207 -8.57 8.53 -35.01
N LEU A 208 -7.45 7.95 -34.59
CA LEU A 208 -6.45 7.39 -35.51
C LEU A 208 -6.93 6.09 -36.19
N VAL A 209 -7.64 5.23 -35.44
CA VAL A 209 -8.21 3.99 -36.00
C VAL A 209 -9.48 4.27 -36.81
N GLY A 210 -10.33 5.21 -36.38
CA GLY A 210 -11.53 5.63 -37.13
C GLY A 210 -11.21 6.46 -38.37
N GLY A 211 -10.29 7.42 -38.26
CA GLY A 211 -9.89 8.31 -39.37
C GLY A 211 -9.12 7.58 -40.48
N GLY A 212 -8.24 6.64 -40.11
CA GLY A 212 -7.50 5.83 -41.08
C GLY A 212 -8.39 4.90 -41.92
N VAL A 213 -9.41 4.29 -41.30
CA VAL A 213 -10.33 3.38 -41.98
C VAL A 213 -11.25 4.15 -42.95
N ILE A 214 -11.72 5.35 -42.60
CA ILE A 214 -12.56 6.16 -43.48
C ILE A 214 -11.76 6.66 -44.71
N LEU A 215 -10.50 7.05 -44.54
CA LEU A 215 -9.65 7.52 -45.64
C LEU A 215 -9.28 6.39 -46.61
N LEU A 216 -9.08 5.17 -46.11
CA LEU A 216 -8.86 3.98 -46.94
C LEU A 216 -10.09 3.58 -47.76
N ILE A 217 -11.29 3.65 -47.18
CA ILE A 217 -12.55 3.38 -47.89
C ILE A 217 -12.82 4.46 -48.95
N ALA A 218 -12.55 5.73 -48.66
CA ALA A 218 -12.71 6.82 -49.63
C ALA A 218 -11.72 6.70 -50.80
N LEU A 219 -10.46 6.35 -50.55
CA LEU A 219 -9.45 6.14 -51.59
C LEU A 219 -9.76 4.91 -52.46
N LEU A 220 -10.22 3.81 -51.86
CA LEU A 220 -10.69 2.63 -52.60
C LEU A 220 -11.93 2.96 -53.45
N GLY A 221 -12.89 3.71 -52.90
CA GLY A 221 -14.07 4.17 -53.64
C GLY A 221 -13.75 5.05 -54.84
N ILE A 222 -12.83 6.02 -54.69
CA ILE A 222 -12.38 6.89 -55.79
C ILE A 222 -11.65 6.08 -56.87
N THR A 223 -10.84 5.09 -56.48
CA THR A 223 -10.08 4.27 -57.42
C THR A 223 -10.99 3.33 -58.22
N VAL A 224 -11.99 2.72 -57.57
CA VAL A 224 -12.99 1.85 -58.21
C VAL A 224 -13.89 2.65 -59.17
N VAL A 225 -14.31 3.87 -58.80
CA VAL A 225 -15.10 4.75 -59.68
C VAL A 225 -14.28 5.22 -60.88
N ARG A 226 -12.99 5.53 -60.70
CA ARG A 226 -12.08 5.89 -61.81
C ARG A 226 -11.82 4.72 -62.76
N LEU A 227 -11.70 3.50 -62.24
CA LEU A 227 -11.54 2.29 -63.06
C LEU A 227 -12.82 1.95 -63.84
N ARG A 228 -14.00 2.11 -63.24
CA ARG A 228 -15.28 1.93 -63.96
C ARG A 228 -15.52 2.98 -65.05
N ARG A 229 -15.12 4.24 -64.85
CA ARG A 229 -15.23 5.28 -65.89
C ARG A 229 -14.27 5.09 -67.06
N ARG A 230 -13.15 4.40 -66.87
CA ARG A 230 -12.21 4.07 -67.95
C ARG A 230 -12.60 2.84 -68.77
N GLY A 231 -13.54 2.02 -68.28
CA GLY A 231 -14.08 0.86 -69.02
C GLY A 231 -15.29 1.17 -69.91
N ILE A 232 -15.79 2.42 -69.95
CA ILE A 232 -16.98 2.81 -70.74
C ILE A 232 -16.58 3.53 -72.05
N HIS A 233 -15.29 3.65 -72.36
CA HIS A 233 -14.80 4.17 -73.66
C HIS A 233 -13.92 3.15 -74.39
N THR A 234 -14.45 1.94 -74.58
CA THR A 234 -14.07 1.06 -75.70
C THR A 234 -15.25 0.13 -75.99
N ALA A 235 -16.19 0.67 -76.75
CA ALA A 235 -17.08 -0.06 -77.66
C ALA A 235 -17.43 0.93 -78.78
#